data_AF-A0A7Z2Q0J7-F1
#
_entry.id   AF-A0A7Z2Q0J7-F1
#
_cell.length_a   1.000
_cell.length_b   1.000
_cell.length_c   1.000
_cell.angle_alpha   90.00
_cell.angle_beta   90.00
_cell.angle_gamma   90.00
#
_symmetry.space_group_name_H-M   'P 1'
#
loop_
_entity.id
_entity.type
_entity.pdbx_description
1 polymer ?
#
loop_
_entity_poly.entity_id
_entity_poly.type
_entity_poly.pdbx_seq_one_letter_code
_entity_poly.pdbx_strand_id
1 'polypeptide(L)'
;MAFERAPANADFIEHGPVPSLLIPRYGNPAAILPEAARLRWQALQQRWDDAKALSMPMVDGVNELRMDAQREQARLRQLTLPKSAGGFGLRASTEKEPTDDIQVRDVERKIAAISEELQRKQVLLEDRSARTNNVGRLCERGEQWLSGGIPGGNRVVDHGEIAISSVLKRNETERQALERLQRRSRELLADENRARSAPLPSSEGIGKARTEIERLAQRGEPDVSALVEVGAPIRWPQTVQRLDLVAMTHEQKSIFGDARGEVADPLALLCWLHRDQLLTRLEKLIAENSDDGNALSEQDRAEKLAEIDGDRLEVERQEAALIWRMQEAGQSVDFRQDADIRAVLGVRLEVTDDVTPFGQAADYSHVIEIR
;
A
#
# COMPACT_ATOMS: atom_id res chain seq x y z
N MET A 1 42.55 -39.54 5.06
CA MET A 1 42.06 -38.50 5.99
C MET A 1 40.77 -37.95 5.41
N ALA A 2 39.64 -38.49 5.87
CA ALA A 2 38.31 -38.10 5.43
C ALA A 2 37.78 -37.04 6.39
N PHE A 3 37.33 -35.90 5.86
CA PHE A 3 36.64 -34.87 6.62
C PHE A 3 35.14 -35.16 6.58
N GLU A 4 34.62 -35.68 7.69
CA GLU A 4 33.19 -35.72 7.99
C GLU A 4 32.63 -34.29 8.08
N ARG A 5 31.64 -33.98 7.26
CA ARG A 5 30.82 -32.77 7.40
C ARG A 5 29.82 -33.00 8.53
N ALA A 6 29.92 -32.20 9.60
CA ALA A 6 28.92 -32.14 10.65
C ALA A 6 27.56 -31.67 10.09
N PRO A 7 26.43 -32.21 10.58
CA PRO A 7 25.10 -31.72 10.19
C PRO A 7 24.89 -30.30 10.74
N ALA A 8 24.39 -29.42 9.89
CA ALA A 8 23.89 -28.11 10.29
C ALA A 8 22.63 -28.33 11.14
N ASN A 9 22.77 -28.25 12.46
CA ASN A 9 21.63 -28.16 13.38
C ASN A 9 20.91 -26.84 13.09
N ALA A 10 19.69 -26.96 12.54
CA ALA A 10 18.71 -25.90 12.58
C ALA A 10 18.25 -25.77 14.04
N ASP A 11 18.94 -24.94 14.81
CA ASP A 11 18.58 -24.67 16.19
C ASP A 11 17.17 -24.08 16.26
N PHE A 12 16.33 -24.77 17.03
CA PHE A 12 14.99 -24.40 17.43
C PHE A 12 15.03 -23.03 18.12
N ILE A 13 14.26 -22.08 17.58
CA ILE A 13 14.00 -20.78 18.22
C ILE A 13 12.81 -20.97 19.17
N GLU A 14 13.08 -20.98 20.48
CA GLU A 14 12.03 -20.94 21.51
C GLU A 14 11.27 -19.60 21.46
N HIS A 15 9.94 -19.67 21.45
CA HIS A 15 9.04 -18.51 21.38
C HIS A 15 8.77 -17.95 22.79
N GLY A 16 9.19 -16.70 23.04
CA GLY A 16 8.93 -15.96 24.29
C GLY A 16 7.67 -15.08 24.27
N PRO A 17 7.09 -14.70 25.43
CA PRO A 17 5.72 -14.21 25.57
C PRO A 17 5.62 -12.69 25.68
N VAL A 18 5.80 -11.96 24.57
CA VAL A 18 5.55 -10.52 24.56
C VAL A 18 4.74 -10.14 23.31
N PRO A 19 3.44 -9.81 23.44
CA PRO A 19 2.65 -9.32 22.32
C PRO A 19 3.27 -8.03 21.82
N SER A 20 3.72 -8.03 20.56
CA SER A 20 4.27 -6.87 19.82
C SER A 20 5.76 -6.57 19.96
N LEU A 21 6.59 -7.45 20.53
CA LEU A 21 8.03 -7.37 20.24
C LEU A 21 8.26 -8.01 18.86
N LEU A 22 8.52 -7.17 17.86
CA LEU A 22 9.11 -7.59 16.59
C LEU A 22 10.45 -8.24 16.93
N ILE A 23 10.47 -9.54 17.21
CA ILE A 23 11.71 -10.29 17.40
C ILE A 23 12.42 -10.22 16.05
N PRO A 24 13.54 -9.51 15.91
CA PRO A 24 14.30 -9.50 14.67
C PRO A 24 14.67 -10.95 14.36
N ARG A 25 14.10 -11.49 13.29
CA ARG A 25 14.46 -12.81 12.78
C ARG A 25 15.83 -12.67 12.14
N TYR A 26 16.88 -12.87 12.94
CA TYR A 26 18.25 -12.99 12.44
C TYR A 26 18.36 -14.30 11.68
N GLY A 27 18.27 -14.25 10.35
CA GLY A 27 18.36 -15.41 9.47
C GLY A 27 17.93 -15.09 8.05
N ASN A 28 18.23 -16.00 7.11
CA ASN A 28 17.73 -15.88 5.75
C ASN A 28 16.19 -16.06 5.77
N PRO A 29 15.39 -15.02 5.42
CA PRO A 29 13.93 -15.10 5.49
C PRO A 29 13.34 -16.20 4.58
N ALA A 30 14.07 -16.61 3.54
CA ALA A 30 13.66 -17.69 2.64
C ALA A 30 13.71 -19.10 3.26
N ALA A 31 14.29 -19.26 4.45
CA ALA A 31 14.35 -20.55 5.16
C ALA A 31 12.96 -21.05 5.59
N ILE A 32 12.00 -20.15 5.80
CA ILE A 32 10.61 -20.47 6.19
C ILE A 32 9.80 -21.01 4.99
N LEU A 33 10.25 -20.75 3.76
CA LEU A 33 9.53 -21.17 2.57
C LEU A 33 9.66 -22.68 2.33
N PRO A 34 8.58 -23.33 1.85
CA PRO A 34 8.65 -24.65 1.22
C PRO A 34 9.69 -24.67 0.08
N GLU A 35 10.22 -25.84 -0.24
CA GLU A 35 11.30 -25.99 -1.22
C GLU A 35 10.93 -25.40 -2.60
N ALA A 36 9.75 -25.72 -3.14
CA ALA A 36 9.29 -25.20 -4.42
C ALA A 36 9.20 -23.66 -4.42
N ALA A 37 8.66 -23.07 -3.35
CA ALA A 37 8.55 -21.62 -3.20
C ALA A 37 9.93 -20.96 -3.04
N ARG A 38 10.88 -21.63 -2.38
CA ARG A 38 12.26 -21.15 -2.23
C ARG A 38 12.98 -21.09 -3.58
N LEU A 39 12.78 -22.08 -4.44
CA LEU A 39 13.31 -22.07 -5.82
C LEU A 39 12.72 -20.93 -6.64
N ARG A 40 11.40 -20.70 -6.56
CA ARG A 40 10.75 -19.54 -7.22
C ARG A 40 11.28 -18.21 -6.70
N TRP A 41 11.50 -18.10 -5.39
CA TRP A 41 12.09 -16.92 -4.78
C TRP A 41 13.51 -16.64 -5.30
N GLN A 42 14.37 -17.65 -5.34
CA GLN A 42 15.72 -17.54 -5.90
C GLN A 42 15.69 -17.17 -7.39
N ALA A 43 14.78 -17.75 -8.16
CA ALA A 43 14.59 -17.40 -9.56
C ALA A 43 14.17 -15.93 -9.74
N LEU A 44 13.31 -15.41 -8.85
CA LEU A 44 12.91 -14.00 -8.86
C LEU A 44 14.09 -13.07 -8.55
N GLN A 45 14.90 -13.41 -7.54
CA GLN A 45 16.11 -12.66 -7.20
C GLN A 45 17.12 -12.66 -8.34
N GLN A 46 17.40 -13.83 -8.93
CA GLN A 46 18.30 -13.95 -10.09
C GLN A 46 17.85 -13.06 -11.25
N ARG A 47 16.55 -13.01 -11.54
CA ARG A 47 16.00 -12.15 -12.60
C ARG A 47 16.18 -10.67 -12.32
N TRP A 48 16.06 -10.27 -11.06
CA TRP A 48 16.31 -8.88 -10.69
C TRP A 48 17.78 -8.52 -10.91
N ASP A 49 18.70 -9.39 -10.49
CA ASP A 49 20.13 -9.23 -10.73
C ASP A 49 20.46 -9.19 -12.23
N ASP A 50 19.87 -10.08 -13.03
CA ASP A 50 20.04 -10.10 -14.49
C ASP A 50 19.51 -8.81 -15.14
N ALA A 51 18.31 -8.36 -14.74
CA ALA A 51 17.72 -7.12 -15.25
C ALA A 51 18.60 -5.90 -14.91
N LYS A 52 19.12 -5.85 -13.68
CA LYS A 52 20.04 -4.81 -13.21
C LYS A 52 21.36 -4.85 -13.97
N ALA A 53 21.93 -6.03 -14.20
CA ALA A 53 23.15 -6.21 -14.98
C ALA A 53 22.99 -5.71 -16.42
N LEU A 54 21.79 -5.85 -17.01
CA LEU A 54 21.48 -5.35 -18.35
C LEU A 54 21.20 -3.83 -18.41
N SER A 55 20.71 -3.23 -17.31
CA SER A 55 20.40 -1.80 -17.25
C SER A 55 21.62 -0.95 -16.91
N MET A 56 22.52 -1.42 -16.04
CA MET A 56 23.65 -0.63 -15.53
C MET A 56 24.57 -0.07 -16.64
N PRO A 57 25.06 -0.86 -17.62
CA PRO A 57 25.90 -0.33 -18.69
C PRO A 57 25.19 0.72 -19.57
N MET A 58 23.86 0.66 -19.66
CA MET A 58 23.08 1.67 -20.39
C MET A 58 22.99 2.99 -19.63
N VAL A 59 22.84 2.94 -18.31
CA VAL A 59 22.88 4.13 -17.45
C VAL A 59 24.23 4.84 -17.61
N ASP A 60 25.32 4.07 -17.53
CA ASP A 60 26.67 4.60 -17.70
C ASP A 60 26.84 5.24 -19.10
N GLY A 61 26.42 4.54 -20.16
CA GLY A 61 26.49 5.08 -21.52
C GLY A 61 25.62 6.33 -21.75
N VAL A 62 24.46 6.45 -21.10
CA VAL A 62 23.65 7.68 -21.14
C VAL A 62 24.34 8.82 -20.40
N ASN A 63 24.96 8.54 -19.25
CA ASN A 63 25.71 9.54 -18.48
C ASN A 63 26.95 10.02 -19.24
N GLU A 64 27.69 9.12 -19.90
CA GLU A 64 28.80 9.47 -20.78
C GLU A 64 28.36 10.39 -21.93
N LEU A 65 27.30 10.04 -22.66
CA LEU A 65 26.76 10.89 -23.73
C LEU A 65 26.28 12.25 -23.23
N ARG A 66 25.72 12.32 -22.01
CA ARG A 66 25.34 13.59 -21.38
C ARG A 66 26.57 14.46 -21.08
N MET A 67 27.63 13.86 -20.56
CA MET A 67 28.89 14.58 -20.30
C MET A 67 29.52 15.06 -21.61
N ASP A 68 29.52 14.23 -22.66
CA ASP A 68 30.03 14.60 -23.99
C ASP A 68 29.21 15.73 -24.63
N ALA A 69 27.88 15.65 -24.55
CA ALA A 69 26.99 16.72 -24.99
C ALA A 69 27.30 18.03 -24.25
N GLN A 70 27.50 17.98 -22.93
CA GLN A 70 27.85 19.15 -22.13
C GLN A 70 29.22 19.74 -22.53
N ARG A 71 30.22 18.90 -22.84
CA ARG A 71 31.54 19.35 -23.31
C ARG A 71 31.45 20.04 -24.67
N GLU A 72 30.75 19.45 -25.64
CA GLU A 72 30.58 20.07 -26.97
C GLU A 72 29.71 21.34 -26.90
N GLN A 73 28.70 21.39 -26.02
CA GLN A 73 27.96 22.62 -25.73
C GLN A 73 28.85 23.71 -25.13
N ALA A 74 29.73 23.37 -24.18
CA ALA A 74 30.70 24.32 -23.63
C ALA A 74 31.67 24.84 -24.70
N ARG A 75 32.11 23.96 -25.60
CA ARG A 75 32.92 24.33 -26.78
C ARG A 75 32.17 25.26 -27.72
N LEU A 76 30.93 24.95 -28.05
CA LEU A 76 30.08 25.82 -28.88
C LEU A 76 29.96 27.20 -28.24
N ARG A 77 29.65 27.26 -26.93
CA ARG A 77 29.59 28.52 -26.17
C ARG A 77 30.90 29.30 -26.26
N GLN A 78 32.05 28.65 -26.13
CA GLN A 78 33.37 29.30 -26.23
C GLN A 78 33.64 29.86 -27.64
N LEU A 79 33.26 29.13 -28.70
CA LEU A 79 33.38 29.58 -30.09
C LEU A 79 32.50 30.80 -30.36
N THR A 80 31.29 30.82 -29.80
CA THR A 80 30.30 31.89 -30.02
C THR A 80 30.47 33.10 -29.10
N LEU A 81 31.21 32.94 -28.01
CA LEU A 81 31.45 34.03 -27.06
C LEU A 81 32.23 35.16 -27.76
N PRO A 82 31.88 36.44 -27.54
CA PRO A 82 32.57 37.56 -28.17
C PRO A 82 34.06 37.59 -27.78
N LYS A 83 34.91 38.07 -28.70
CA LYS A 83 36.37 38.16 -28.49
C LYS A 83 36.75 38.98 -27.26
N SER A 84 35.96 40.00 -26.93
CA SER A 84 36.15 40.82 -25.73
C SER A 84 36.00 40.05 -24.42
N ALA A 85 35.29 38.92 -24.42
CA ALA A 85 35.09 38.05 -23.27
C ALA A 85 35.97 36.79 -23.31
N GLY A 86 37.01 36.77 -24.16
CA GLY A 86 37.92 35.63 -24.31
C GLY A 86 37.40 34.49 -25.20
N GLY A 87 36.36 34.74 -26.00
CA GLY A 87 35.86 33.80 -27.01
C GLY A 87 36.45 34.02 -28.40
N PHE A 88 35.95 33.27 -29.38
CA PHE A 88 36.39 33.38 -30.78
C PHE A 88 35.56 34.36 -31.61
N GLY A 89 34.38 34.75 -31.12
CA GLY A 89 33.47 35.68 -31.79
C GLY A 89 32.88 35.12 -33.09
N LEU A 90 32.77 33.80 -33.22
CA LEU A 90 32.10 33.16 -34.35
C LEU A 90 30.58 33.27 -34.19
N ARG A 91 29.84 33.33 -35.29
CA ARG A 91 28.37 33.49 -35.21
C ARG A 91 27.74 32.12 -34.92
N ALA A 92 26.82 32.02 -33.96
CA ALA A 92 26.03 30.80 -33.76
C ALA A 92 25.02 30.61 -34.91
N SER A 93 24.72 29.37 -35.29
CA SER A 93 23.63 29.17 -36.26
C SER A 93 22.31 29.60 -35.64
N THR A 94 21.44 30.19 -36.46
CA THR A 94 20.06 30.50 -36.10
C THR A 94 19.13 29.87 -37.13
N GLU A 95 17.87 29.62 -36.78
CA GLU A 95 16.89 29.05 -37.71
C GLU A 95 16.77 29.84 -39.02
N LYS A 96 17.02 31.15 -38.99
CA LYS A 96 16.88 32.04 -40.15
C LYS A 96 18.16 32.21 -40.95
N GLU A 97 19.31 32.07 -40.31
CA GLU A 97 20.62 32.33 -40.91
C GLU A 97 21.61 31.25 -40.44
N PRO A 98 21.90 30.24 -41.30
CA PRO A 98 22.92 29.25 -41.01
C PRO A 98 24.30 29.93 -40.98
N THR A 99 25.12 29.55 -40.01
CA THR A 99 26.50 30.05 -39.91
C THR A 99 27.37 29.46 -41.00
N ASP A 100 28.22 30.28 -41.62
CA ASP A 100 29.21 29.83 -42.62
C ASP A 100 30.51 29.28 -41.99
N ASP A 101 30.77 29.57 -40.71
CA ASP A 101 31.94 29.08 -39.99
C ASP A 101 31.93 27.55 -39.83
N ILE A 102 32.85 26.89 -40.54
CA ILE A 102 33.00 25.42 -40.55
C ILE A 102 33.12 24.85 -39.13
N GLN A 103 33.85 25.52 -38.23
CA GLN A 103 34.06 25.07 -36.85
C GLN A 103 32.76 25.01 -36.04
N VAL A 104 31.88 25.99 -36.21
CA VAL A 104 30.58 26.04 -35.52
C VAL A 104 29.68 24.93 -36.05
N ARG A 105 29.59 24.80 -37.39
CA ARG A 105 28.79 23.75 -38.04
C ARG A 105 29.21 22.34 -37.64
N ASP A 106 30.52 22.10 -37.51
CA ASP A 106 31.04 20.79 -37.11
C ASP A 106 30.68 20.44 -35.66
N VAL A 107 30.78 21.41 -34.73
CA VAL A 107 30.37 21.22 -33.32
C VAL A 107 28.86 21.02 -33.22
N GLU A 108 28.07 21.81 -33.94
CA GLU A 108 26.62 21.64 -33.99
C GLU A 108 26.21 20.27 -34.54
N ARG A 109 26.87 19.80 -35.61
CA ARG A 109 26.66 18.45 -36.15
C ARG A 109 26.98 17.36 -35.11
N LYS A 110 28.06 17.52 -34.34
CA LYS A 110 28.40 16.59 -33.25
C LYS A 110 27.35 16.60 -32.14
N ILE A 111 26.90 17.79 -31.71
CA ILE A 111 25.85 17.91 -30.70
C ILE A 111 24.56 17.23 -31.18
N ALA A 112 24.18 17.43 -32.44
CA ALA A 112 23.01 16.77 -33.03
C ALA A 112 23.15 15.24 -33.04
N ALA A 113 24.30 14.71 -33.47
CA ALA A 113 24.57 13.27 -33.47
C ALA A 113 24.57 12.65 -32.05
N ILE A 114 25.18 13.34 -31.07
CA ILE A 114 25.16 12.90 -29.67
C ILE A 114 23.73 12.93 -29.12
N SER A 115 22.94 13.94 -29.48
CA SER A 115 21.56 14.09 -29.01
C SER A 115 20.65 12.99 -29.55
N GLU A 116 20.81 12.61 -30.82
CA GLU A 116 20.08 11.49 -31.44
C GLU A 116 20.41 10.15 -30.78
N GLU A 117 21.69 9.85 -30.59
CA GLU A 117 22.10 8.60 -29.91
C GLU A 117 21.69 8.60 -28.43
N LEU A 118 21.73 9.75 -27.75
CA LEU A 118 21.24 9.91 -26.38
C LEU A 118 19.73 9.64 -26.30
N GLN A 119 18.93 10.17 -27.23
CA GLN A 119 17.48 9.89 -27.30
C GLN A 119 17.23 8.41 -27.52
N ARG A 120 17.94 7.79 -28.46
CA ARG A 120 17.84 6.34 -28.73
C ARG A 120 18.14 5.52 -27.48
N LYS A 121 19.24 5.82 -26.77
CA LYS A 121 19.61 5.09 -25.54
C LYS A 121 18.65 5.34 -24.39
N GLN A 122 18.07 6.54 -24.29
CA GLN A 122 17.06 6.86 -23.28
C GLN A 122 15.82 5.98 -23.45
N VAL A 123 15.29 5.83 -24.68
CA VAL A 123 14.14 4.95 -24.93
C VAL A 123 14.42 3.49 -24.52
N LEU A 124 15.63 2.98 -24.84
CA LEU A 124 16.03 1.63 -24.43
C LEU A 124 16.21 1.50 -22.91
N LEU A 125 16.75 2.55 -22.27
CA LEU A 125 16.93 2.59 -20.83
C LEU A 125 15.59 2.63 -20.10
N GLU A 126 14.63 3.40 -20.59
CA GLU A 126 13.28 3.49 -20.02
C GLU A 126 12.61 2.11 -19.97
N ASP A 127 12.61 1.35 -21.08
CA ASP A 127 12.06 -0.01 -21.15
C ASP A 127 12.75 -0.98 -20.15
N ARG A 128 14.09 -1.00 -20.14
CA ARG A 128 14.85 -1.88 -19.24
C ARG A 128 14.75 -1.47 -17.77
N SER A 129 14.70 -0.18 -17.49
CA SER A 129 14.54 0.36 -16.14
C SER A 129 13.15 0.05 -15.60
N ALA A 130 12.10 0.14 -16.43
CA ALA A 130 10.75 -0.27 -16.06
C ALA A 130 10.71 -1.73 -15.63
N ARG A 131 11.36 -2.62 -16.39
CA ARG A 131 11.50 -4.04 -16.04
C ARG A 131 12.27 -4.25 -14.73
N THR A 132 13.43 -3.60 -14.59
CA THR A 132 14.28 -3.72 -13.39
C THR A 132 13.54 -3.24 -12.15
N ASN A 133 12.83 -2.11 -12.24
CA ASN A 133 12.04 -1.56 -11.15
C ASN A 133 10.85 -2.46 -10.79
N ASN A 134 10.20 -3.05 -11.78
CA ASN A 134 9.08 -3.96 -11.57
C ASN A 134 9.50 -5.20 -10.77
N VAL A 135 10.54 -5.92 -11.22
CA VAL A 135 11.04 -7.11 -10.50
C VAL A 135 11.64 -6.73 -9.16
N GLY A 136 12.36 -5.60 -9.07
CA GLY A 136 12.92 -5.10 -7.81
C GLY A 136 11.86 -4.84 -6.75
N ARG A 137 10.75 -4.18 -7.12
CA ARG A 137 9.61 -3.95 -6.21
C ARG A 137 8.97 -5.24 -5.73
N LEU A 138 8.90 -6.27 -6.57
CA LEU A 138 8.40 -7.58 -6.16
C LEU A 138 9.34 -8.29 -5.17
N CYS A 139 10.65 -8.20 -5.38
CA CYS A 139 11.64 -8.67 -4.41
C CYS A 139 11.50 -7.91 -3.07
N GLU A 140 11.45 -6.58 -3.08
CA GLU A 140 11.28 -5.79 -1.84
C GLU A 140 10.01 -6.17 -1.08
N ARG A 141 8.87 -6.32 -1.79
CA ARG A 141 7.60 -6.77 -1.19
C ARG A 141 7.67 -8.21 -0.68
N GLY A 142 8.39 -9.08 -1.38
CA GLY A 142 8.63 -10.45 -0.95
C GLY A 142 9.42 -10.53 0.35
N GLU A 143 10.49 -9.76 0.46
CA GLU A 143 11.30 -9.65 1.69
C GLU A 143 10.48 -9.06 2.84
N GLN A 144 9.70 -8.01 2.59
CA GLN A 144 8.80 -7.43 3.57
C GLN A 144 7.76 -8.45 4.07
N TRP A 145 7.17 -9.23 3.15
CA TRP A 145 6.21 -10.27 3.50
C TRP A 145 6.84 -11.40 4.32
N LEU A 146 8.04 -11.87 3.96
CA LEU A 146 8.73 -12.93 4.69
C LEU A 146 9.22 -12.50 6.08
N SER A 147 9.62 -11.23 6.22
CA SER A 147 10.16 -10.69 7.49
C SER A 147 9.09 -10.34 8.51
N GLY A 148 7.92 -9.83 8.08
CA GLY A 148 6.86 -9.39 9.01
C GLY A 148 5.43 -9.59 8.52
N GLY A 149 5.22 -10.10 7.30
CA GLY A 149 3.88 -10.29 6.72
C GLY A 149 3.21 -11.62 7.05
N ILE A 150 3.90 -12.55 7.71
CA ILE A 150 3.33 -13.83 8.15
C ILE A 150 2.74 -13.63 9.56
N PRO A 151 1.41 -13.67 9.74
CA PRO A 151 0.80 -13.50 11.06
C PRO A 151 1.23 -14.64 12.00
N GLY A 152 1.38 -14.34 13.28
CA GLY A 152 1.71 -15.35 14.30
C GLY A 152 0.74 -16.52 14.29
N GLY A 153 1.24 -17.73 14.56
CA GLY A 153 0.44 -18.96 14.53
C GLY A 153 0.06 -19.46 13.14
N ASN A 154 0.67 -18.93 12.08
CA ASN A 154 0.53 -19.48 10.73
C ASN A 154 1.86 -20.06 10.26
N ARG A 155 1.80 -21.21 9.58
CA ARG A 155 2.90 -21.77 8.79
C ARG A 155 2.67 -21.51 7.30
N VAL A 156 3.77 -21.33 6.58
CA VAL A 156 3.74 -21.21 5.12
C VAL A 156 3.80 -22.61 4.52
N VAL A 157 2.78 -23.01 3.78
CA VAL A 157 2.72 -24.29 3.07
C VAL A 157 2.61 -24.06 1.57
N ASP A 158 2.94 -25.09 0.80
CA ASP A 158 2.72 -25.09 -0.63
C ASP A 158 1.21 -25.01 -0.93
N HIS A 159 0.84 -24.17 -1.90
CA HIS A 159 -0.52 -24.13 -2.42
C HIS A 159 -0.82 -25.34 -3.32
N GLY A 160 0.21 -25.95 -3.90
CA GLY A 160 0.10 -26.96 -4.94
C GLY A 160 0.18 -26.35 -6.33
N GLU A 161 0.59 -27.18 -7.30
CA GLU A 161 0.72 -26.79 -8.69
C GLU A 161 -0.64 -26.60 -9.35
N ILE A 162 -0.84 -25.44 -9.99
CA ILE A 162 -2.06 -25.14 -10.74
C ILE A 162 -1.85 -25.67 -12.16
N ALA A 163 -2.65 -26.65 -12.54
CA ALA A 163 -2.59 -27.21 -13.88
C ALA A 163 -2.93 -26.14 -14.93
N ILE A 164 -1.98 -25.85 -15.84
CA ILE A 164 -2.19 -24.83 -16.89
C ILE A 164 -3.42 -25.14 -17.76
N SER A 165 -3.74 -26.42 -17.94
CA SER A 165 -4.93 -26.88 -18.65
C SER A 165 -6.26 -26.48 -17.98
N SER A 166 -6.30 -26.22 -16.66
CA SER A 166 -7.50 -25.72 -16.00
C SER A 166 -7.67 -24.21 -16.12
N VAL A 167 -6.58 -23.49 -16.38
CA VAL A 167 -6.58 -22.02 -16.54
C VAL A 167 -6.93 -21.61 -17.97
N LEU A 168 -6.43 -22.36 -18.97
CA LEU A 168 -6.69 -22.11 -20.38
C LEU A 168 -8.09 -22.55 -20.80
N LYS A 169 -8.84 -21.67 -21.48
CA LYS A 169 -10.08 -22.05 -22.16
C LYS A 169 -9.79 -22.72 -23.50
N ARG A 170 -10.81 -23.38 -24.07
CA ARG A 170 -10.71 -24.03 -25.38
C ARG A 170 -10.28 -23.01 -26.45
N ASN A 171 -9.19 -23.33 -27.17
CA ASN A 171 -8.58 -22.50 -28.23
C ASN A 171 -8.04 -21.13 -27.75
N GLU A 172 -7.77 -20.96 -26.46
CA GLU A 172 -7.16 -19.74 -25.92
C GLU A 172 -5.63 -19.89 -25.87
N THR A 173 -4.88 -18.86 -26.29
CA THR A 173 -3.42 -18.83 -26.11
C THR A 173 -3.06 -18.39 -24.68
N GLU A 174 -1.86 -18.73 -24.19
CA GLU A 174 -1.38 -18.32 -22.86
C GLU A 174 -1.45 -16.79 -22.66
N ARG A 175 -1.08 -16.02 -23.69
CA ARG A 175 -1.16 -14.56 -23.66
C ARG A 175 -2.59 -14.03 -23.57
N GLN A 176 -3.53 -14.65 -24.30
CA GLN A 176 -4.95 -14.28 -24.22
C GLN A 176 -5.53 -14.61 -22.83
N ALA A 177 -5.16 -15.75 -22.26
CA ALA A 177 -5.56 -16.13 -20.90
C ALA A 177 -5.01 -15.15 -19.86
N LEU A 178 -3.73 -14.75 -19.98
CA LEU A 178 -3.12 -13.74 -19.13
C LEU A 178 -3.87 -12.40 -19.18
N GLU A 179 -4.16 -11.89 -20.38
CA GLU A 179 -4.91 -10.64 -20.58
C GLU A 179 -6.34 -10.73 -19.98
N ARG A 180 -6.99 -11.89 -20.09
CA ARG A 180 -8.30 -12.15 -19.46
C ARG A 180 -8.22 -12.11 -17.94
N LEU A 181 -7.23 -12.77 -17.33
CA LEU A 181 -7.04 -12.77 -15.88
C LEU A 181 -6.72 -11.36 -15.36
N GLN A 182 -5.88 -10.60 -16.06
CA GLN A 182 -5.58 -9.21 -15.73
C GLN A 182 -6.80 -8.28 -15.86
N ARG A 183 -7.70 -8.56 -16.81
CA ARG A 183 -9.00 -7.86 -16.89
C ARG A 183 -9.85 -8.20 -15.67
N ARG A 184 -9.97 -9.48 -15.32
CA ARG A 184 -10.73 -9.92 -14.13
C ARG A 184 -10.18 -9.32 -12.84
N SER A 185 -8.87 -9.25 -12.67
CA SER A 185 -8.23 -8.60 -11.51
C SER A 185 -8.63 -7.11 -11.41
N ARG A 186 -8.63 -6.37 -12.53
CA ARG A 186 -9.10 -4.97 -12.56
C ARG A 186 -10.58 -4.81 -12.25
N GLU A 187 -11.43 -5.76 -12.69
CA GLU A 187 -12.84 -5.80 -12.32
C GLU A 187 -13.00 -5.99 -10.81
N LEU A 188 -12.28 -6.94 -10.20
CA LEU A 188 -12.32 -7.18 -8.76
C LEU A 188 -11.83 -5.98 -7.94
N LEU A 189 -10.82 -5.24 -8.40
CA LEU A 189 -10.41 -3.98 -7.77
C LEU A 189 -11.49 -2.89 -7.84
N ALA A 190 -12.23 -2.83 -8.95
CA ALA A 190 -13.38 -1.94 -9.05
C ALA A 190 -14.49 -2.38 -8.09
N ASP A 191 -14.72 -3.69 -7.95
CA ASP A 191 -15.71 -4.27 -7.03
C ASP A 191 -15.36 -3.99 -5.57
N GLU A 192 -14.08 -4.11 -5.22
CA GLU A 192 -13.53 -3.77 -3.91
C GLU A 192 -13.80 -2.30 -3.57
N ASN A 193 -13.48 -1.40 -4.51
CA ASN A 193 -13.74 0.04 -4.32
C ASN A 193 -15.24 0.34 -4.19
N ARG A 194 -16.09 -0.35 -4.97
CA ARG A 194 -17.56 -0.25 -4.84
C ARG A 194 -18.03 -0.71 -3.46
N ALA A 195 -17.54 -1.84 -2.96
CA ALA A 195 -17.90 -2.36 -1.63
C ALA A 195 -17.41 -1.45 -0.50
N ARG A 196 -16.17 -0.93 -0.58
CA ARG A 196 -15.63 0.03 0.40
C ARG A 196 -16.40 1.33 0.44
N SER A 197 -16.89 1.79 -0.70
CA SER A 197 -17.58 3.09 -0.84
C SER A 197 -19.10 2.98 -0.66
N ALA A 198 -19.64 1.77 -0.49
CA ALA A 198 -21.07 1.56 -0.27
C ALA A 198 -21.54 2.34 0.97
N PRO A 199 -22.69 3.02 0.94
CA PRO A 199 -23.23 3.68 2.13
C PRO A 199 -23.62 2.66 3.21
N LEU A 200 -23.81 3.12 4.45
CA LEU A 200 -24.43 2.32 5.50
C LEU A 200 -25.95 2.25 5.28
N PRO A 201 -26.62 1.15 5.65
CA PRO A 201 -28.08 1.08 5.60
C PRO A 201 -28.71 2.15 6.49
N SER A 202 -29.82 2.73 6.04
CA SER A 202 -30.58 3.74 6.78
C SER A 202 -30.98 3.24 8.18
N SER A 203 -31.29 1.95 8.32
CA SER A 203 -31.61 1.31 9.61
C SER A 203 -30.47 1.41 10.63
N GLU A 204 -29.22 1.17 10.21
CA GLU A 204 -28.05 1.33 11.07
C GLU A 204 -27.77 2.80 11.36
N GLY A 205 -27.92 3.67 10.35
CA GLY A 205 -27.80 5.12 10.52
C GLY A 205 -28.79 5.65 11.58
N ILE A 206 -30.03 5.19 11.53
CA ILE A 206 -31.08 5.50 12.52
C ILE A 206 -30.70 4.93 13.89
N GLY A 207 -30.22 3.69 13.97
CA GLY A 207 -29.76 3.09 15.23
C GLY A 207 -28.62 3.88 15.89
N LYS A 208 -27.63 4.31 15.11
CA LYS A 208 -26.51 5.15 15.57
C LYS A 208 -27.02 6.53 16.02
N ALA A 209 -27.91 7.16 15.26
CA ALA A 209 -28.52 8.45 15.63
C ALA A 209 -29.33 8.35 16.93
N ARG A 210 -30.10 7.28 17.11
CA ARG A 210 -30.85 7.02 18.35
C ARG A 210 -29.93 6.90 19.55
N THR A 211 -28.90 6.06 19.44
CA THR A 211 -27.91 5.84 20.50
C THR A 211 -27.25 7.16 20.91
N GLU A 212 -26.88 8.01 19.94
CA GLU A 212 -26.23 9.28 20.21
C GLU A 212 -27.17 10.30 20.88
N ILE A 213 -28.40 10.46 20.37
CA ILE A 213 -29.38 11.37 20.98
C ILE A 213 -29.77 10.91 22.38
N GLU A 214 -29.89 9.61 22.62
CA GLU A 214 -30.15 9.06 23.95
C GLU A 214 -29.02 9.35 24.93
N ARG A 215 -27.77 9.13 24.50
CA ARG A 215 -26.58 9.46 25.30
C ARG A 215 -26.52 10.95 25.63
N LEU A 216 -26.85 11.83 24.69
CA LEU A 216 -26.90 13.27 24.90
C LEU A 216 -28.07 13.70 25.81
N ALA A 217 -29.24 13.09 25.64
CA ALA A 217 -30.41 13.37 26.47
C ALA A 217 -30.18 12.95 27.93
N GLN A 218 -29.56 11.79 28.17
CA GLN A 218 -29.17 11.34 29.52
C GLN A 218 -28.16 12.31 30.16
N ARG A 219 -27.17 12.78 29.38
CA ARG A 219 -26.21 13.79 29.85
C ARG A 219 -26.87 15.16 30.12
N GLY A 220 -27.96 15.45 29.42
CA GLY A 220 -28.66 16.73 29.43
C GLY A 220 -29.68 16.89 30.56
N GLU A 221 -29.94 15.84 31.34
CA GLU A 221 -30.90 15.86 32.43
C GLU A 221 -30.44 16.82 33.55
N PRO A 222 -31.21 17.88 33.87
CA PRO A 222 -30.88 18.76 34.99
C PRO A 222 -31.06 18.03 36.33
N ASP A 223 -30.08 18.17 37.23
CA ASP A 223 -30.19 17.62 38.58
C ASP A 223 -30.88 18.63 39.51
N VAL A 224 -32.07 18.25 39.96
CA VAL A 224 -32.92 19.04 40.86
C VAL A 224 -32.89 18.53 42.31
N SER A 225 -32.10 17.49 42.62
CA SER A 225 -32.10 16.84 43.93
C SER A 225 -31.74 17.84 45.04
N ALA A 226 -30.70 18.65 44.83
CA ALA A 226 -30.26 19.67 45.78
C ALA A 226 -31.29 20.82 45.96
N LEU A 227 -32.09 21.12 44.94
CA LEU A 227 -33.17 22.10 45.07
C LEU A 227 -34.26 21.60 46.01
N VAL A 228 -34.61 20.32 45.90
CA VAL A 228 -35.66 19.70 46.73
C VAL A 228 -35.18 19.51 48.17
N GLU A 229 -33.94 19.03 48.36
CA GLU A 229 -33.43 18.67 49.69
C GLU A 229 -33.04 19.88 50.54
N VAL A 230 -32.37 20.88 49.93
CA VAL A 230 -31.76 21.99 50.68
C VAL A 230 -32.09 23.38 50.11
N GLY A 231 -32.95 23.47 49.10
CA GLY A 231 -33.31 24.74 48.45
C GLY A 231 -32.16 25.34 47.62
N ALA A 232 -31.17 24.54 47.23
CA ALA A 232 -30.07 25.01 46.38
C ALA A 232 -30.53 25.25 44.93
N PRO A 233 -29.79 26.06 44.14
CA PRO A 233 -30.10 26.22 42.71
C PRO A 233 -30.04 24.91 41.93
N ILE A 234 -30.81 24.82 40.83
CA ILE A 234 -30.78 23.69 39.90
C ILE A 234 -29.37 23.54 39.31
N ARG A 235 -28.88 22.30 39.26
CA ARG A 235 -27.61 21.99 38.61
C ARG A 235 -27.85 21.63 37.15
N TRP A 236 -27.53 22.56 36.27
CA TRP A 236 -27.63 22.37 34.83
C TRP A 236 -26.52 21.46 34.29
N PRO A 237 -26.76 20.73 33.17
CA PRO A 237 -25.74 19.91 32.53
C PRO A 237 -24.57 20.77 32.08
N GLN A 238 -23.35 20.32 32.39
CA GLN A 238 -22.11 21.02 32.06
C GLN A 238 -21.18 20.10 31.25
N THR A 239 -20.35 20.71 30.41
CA THR A 239 -19.29 20.03 29.67
C THR A 239 -17.98 20.80 29.85
N VAL A 240 -16.86 20.07 29.82
CA VAL A 240 -15.52 20.67 29.90
C VAL A 240 -15.10 21.08 28.50
N GLN A 241 -14.99 22.37 28.25
CA GLN A 241 -14.41 22.87 27.01
C GLN A 241 -12.91 23.10 27.17
N ARG A 242 -12.15 22.59 26.20
CA ARG A 242 -10.73 22.90 26.04
C ARG A 242 -10.61 24.04 25.02
N LEU A 243 -10.03 25.14 25.46
CA LEU A 243 -9.74 26.29 24.62
C LEU A 243 -8.24 26.35 24.39
N ASP A 244 -7.84 26.22 23.12
CA ASP A 244 -6.45 26.44 22.73
C ASP A 244 -6.17 27.94 22.79
N LEU A 245 -5.25 28.31 23.66
CA LEU A 245 -4.81 29.68 23.86
C LEU A 245 -3.55 29.90 23.03
N VAL A 246 -3.65 30.82 22.07
CA VAL A 246 -2.49 31.37 21.38
C VAL A 246 -2.26 32.77 21.93
N ALA A 247 -1.24 32.91 22.77
CA ALA A 247 -0.80 34.21 23.25
C ALA A 247 0.41 34.66 22.43
N MET A 248 0.35 35.88 21.87
CA MET A 248 1.52 36.49 21.26
C MET A 248 2.23 37.38 22.29
N THR A 249 3.51 37.11 22.50
CA THR A 249 4.37 37.98 23.30
C THR A 249 4.74 39.24 22.52
N HIS A 250 5.18 40.29 23.20
CA HIS A 250 5.74 41.50 22.56
C HIS A 250 6.93 41.20 21.63
N GLU A 251 7.60 40.06 21.80
CA GLU A 251 8.69 39.57 20.94
C GLU A 251 8.21 38.78 19.71
N GLN A 252 6.91 38.79 19.39
CA GLN A 252 6.31 37.99 18.31
C GLN A 252 6.50 36.47 18.44
N LYS A 253 6.91 35.96 19.61
CA LYS A 253 6.89 34.52 19.88
C LYS A 253 5.48 34.12 20.30
N SER A 254 4.90 33.15 19.58
CA SER A 254 3.64 32.52 19.94
C SER A 254 3.86 31.52 21.07
N ILE A 255 3.15 31.71 22.18
CA ILE A 255 3.02 30.74 23.26
C ILE A 255 1.71 30.00 23.05
N PHE A 256 1.80 28.68 22.93
CA PHE A 256 0.65 27.78 22.86
C PHE A 256 0.39 27.22 24.26
N GLY A 257 -0.85 27.36 24.75
CA GLY A 257 -1.32 26.75 25.99
C GLY A 257 -2.76 26.27 25.85
N ASP A 258 -3.25 25.50 26.82
CA ASP A 258 -4.65 25.08 26.87
C ASP A 258 -5.32 25.54 28.18
N ALA A 259 -6.51 26.12 28.06
CA ALA A 259 -7.39 26.38 29.19
C ALA A 259 -8.55 25.37 29.19
N ARG A 260 -8.96 24.95 30.39
CA ARG A 260 -10.13 24.09 30.58
C ARG A 260 -11.13 24.80 31.47
N GLY A 261 -12.39 24.82 31.05
CA GLY A 261 -13.48 25.41 31.82
C GLY A 261 -14.75 24.57 31.69
N GLU A 262 -15.53 24.51 32.77
CA GLU A 262 -16.88 23.96 32.75
C GLU A 262 -17.84 25.02 32.21
N VAL A 263 -18.59 24.66 31.17
CA VAL A 263 -19.63 25.50 30.59
C VAL A 263 -20.93 24.72 30.51
N ALA A 264 -22.07 25.40 30.48
CA ALA A 264 -23.35 24.74 30.25
C ALA A 264 -23.33 23.98 28.92
N ASP A 265 -23.97 22.81 28.88
CA ASP A 265 -24.13 21.99 27.67
C ASP A 265 -25.53 22.18 27.06
N PRO A 266 -25.75 23.24 26.25
CA PRO A 266 -27.06 23.51 25.67
C PRO A 266 -27.50 22.42 24.68
N LEU A 267 -26.56 21.71 24.05
CA LEU A 267 -26.89 20.64 23.10
C LEU A 267 -27.48 19.43 23.82
N ALA A 268 -26.85 18.99 24.91
CA ALA A 268 -27.38 17.91 25.73
C ALA A 268 -28.75 18.29 26.31
N LEU A 269 -28.90 19.52 26.82
CA LEU A 269 -30.17 20.03 27.33
C LEU A 269 -31.28 20.02 26.26
N LEU A 270 -30.98 20.45 25.03
CA LEU A 270 -31.93 20.39 23.92
C LEU A 270 -32.29 18.95 23.54
N CYS A 271 -31.33 18.02 23.58
CA CYS A 271 -31.60 16.60 23.35
C CYS A 271 -32.50 16.01 24.43
N TRP A 272 -32.35 16.42 25.69
CA TRP A 272 -33.23 16.04 26.79
C TRP A 272 -34.65 16.58 26.60
N LEU A 273 -34.79 17.88 26.28
CA LEU A 273 -36.09 18.53 26.09
C LEU A 273 -36.86 18.04 24.85
N HIS A 274 -36.16 17.81 23.74
CA HIS A 274 -36.75 17.58 22.41
C HIS A 274 -36.41 16.21 21.82
N ARG A 275 -36.08 15.22 22.66
CA ARG A 275 -35.62 13.88 22.26
C ARG A 275 -36.43 13.30 21.09
N ASP A 276 -37.73 13.14 21.28
CA ASP A 276 -38.60 12.45 20.30
C ASP A 276 -38.75 13.25 18.99
N GLN A 277 -38.80 14.58 19.09
CA GLN A 277 -38.92 15.46 17.92
C GLN A 277 -37.63 15.47 17.09
N LEU A 278 -36.47 15.48 17.75
CA LEU A 278 -35.16 15.38 17.11
C LEU A 278 -35.00 14.02 16.44
N LEU A 279 -35.33 12.92 17.13
CA LEU A 279 -35.28 11.58 16.56
C LEU A 279 -36.18 11.45 15.33
N THR A 280 -37.45 11.83 15.44
CA THR A 280 -38.39 11.79 14.30
C THR A 280 -37.88 12.59 13.10
N ARG A 281 -37.28 13.78 13.36
CA ARG A 281 -36.76 14.63 12.29
C ARG A 281 -35.50 14.03 11.66
N LEU A 282 -34.58 13.51 12.46
CA LEU A 282 -33.36 12.85 12.00
C LEU A 282 -33.66 11.58 11.22
N GLU A 283 -34.59 10.74 11.68
CA GLU A 283 -35.01 9.53 10.98
C GLU A 283 -35.54 9.84 9.58
N LYS A 284 -36.40 10.86 9.46
CA LYS A 284 -36.88 11.34 8.16
C LYS A 284 -35.73 11.82 7.27
N LEU A 285 -34.80 12.61 7.81
CA LEU A 285 -33.65 13.11 7.05
C LEU A 285 -32.73 11.97 6.60
N ILE A 286 -32.49 10.99 7.46
CA ILE A 286 -31.68 9.81 7.12
C ILE A 286 -32.38 9.02 6.01
N ALA A 287 -33.68 8.73 6.15
CA ALA A 287 -34.44 8.01 5.13
C ALA A 287 -34.46 8.75 3.77
N GLU A 288 -34.56 10.09 3.77
CA GLU A 288 -34.54 10.91 2.55
C GLU A 288 -33.16 10.97 1.86
N ASN A 289 -32.06 10.78 2.60
CA ASN A 289 -30.69 10.91 2.08
C ASN A 289 -29.96 9.56 1.95
N SER A 290 -30.59 8.45 2.34
CA SER A 290 -30.00 7.11 2.26
C SER A 290 -30.21 6.50 0.88
N ASP A 291 -29.21 5.76 0.41
CA ASP A 291 -29.27 4.94 -0.80
C ASP A 291 -29.24 3.46 -0.41
N ASP A 292 -30.33 3.00 0.20
CA ASP A 292 -30.46 1.64 0.74
C ASP A 292 -30.33 0.54 -0.34
N GLY A 293 -30.56 0.88 -1.61
CA GLY A 293 -30.38 -0.05 -2.73
C GLY A 293 -28.92 -0.43 -2.99
N ASN A 294 -27.97 0.45 -2.63
CA ASN A 294 -26.53 0.22 -2.77
C ASN A 294 -25.81 0.09 -1.41
N ALA A 295 -26.54 0.15 -0.30
CA ALA A 295 -25.97 0.10 1.04
C ALA A 295 -25.47 -1.31 1.40
N LEU A 296 -24.42 -1.35 2.22
CA LEU A 296 -23.89 -2.57 2.82
C LEU A 296 -23.67 -2.35 4.31
N SER A 297 -24.21 -3.25 5.14
CA SER A 297 -23.89 -3.30 6.57
C SER A 297 -22.38 -3.47 6.78
N GLU A 298 -21.88 -3.15 7.97
CA GLU A 298 -20.46 -3.37 8.28
C GLU A 298 -20.07 -4.85 8.14
N GLN A 299 -20.96 -5.77 8.52
CA GLN A 299 -20.76 -7.21 8.38
C GLN A 299 -20.77 -7.64 6.91
N ASP A 300 -21.81 -7.29 6.14
CA ASP A 300 -21.92 -7.67 4.72
C ASP A 300 -20.75 -7.09 3.92
N ARG A 301 -20.31 -5.89 4.27
CA ARG A 301 -19.12 -5.27 3.66
C ARG A 301 -17.86 -6.06 3.97
N ALA A 302 -17.65 -6.47 5.21
CA ALA A 302 -16.50 -7.28 5.60
C ALA A 302 -16.50 -8.64 4.88
N GLU A 303 -17.66 -9.32 4.82
CA GLU A 303 -17.84 -10.59 4.11
C GLU A 303 -17.57 -10.44 2.62
N LYS A 304 -18.15 -9.43 1.97
CA LYS A 304 -17.96 -9.15 0.55
C LYS A 304 -16.51 -8.78 0.22
N LEU A 305 -15.84 -8.02 1.07
CA LEU A 305 -14.42 -7.69 0.89
C LEU A 305 -13.55 -8.95 1.04
N ALA A 306 -13.85 -9.83 1.98
CA ALA A 306 -13.14 -11.09 2.15
C ALA A 306 -13.33 -12.02 0.94
N GLU A 307 -14.55 -12.10 0.38
CA GLU A 307 -14.85 -12.83 -0.86
C GLU A 307 -14.04 -12.28 -2.04
N ILE A 308 -14.09 -10.96 -2.27
CA ILE A 308 -13.35 -10.29 -3.34
C ILE A 308 -11.83 -10.49 -3.20
N ASP A 309 -11.30 -10.41 -1.98
CA ASP A 309 -9.88 -10.65 -1.71
C ASP A 309 -9.48 -12.10 -1.99
N GLY A 310 -10.34 -13.07 -1.64
CA GLY A 310 -10.15 -14.48 -1.96
C GLY A 310 -10.13 -14.75 -3.47
N ASP A 311 -11.12 -14.23 -4.19
CA ASP A 311 -11.22 -14.30 -5.64
C ASP A 311 -10.03 -13.65 -6.33
N ARG A 312 -9.59 -12.48 -5.85
CA ARG A 312 -8.43 -11.77 -6.39
C ARG A 312 -7.17 -12.61 -6.22
N LEU A 313 -6.94 -13.17 -5.04
CA LEU A 313 -5.78 -14.03 -4.80
C LEU A 313 -5.77 -15.26 -5.70
N GLU A 314 -6.94 -15.87 -5.95
CA GLU A 314 -7.06 -17.02 -6.85
C GLU A 314 -6.76 -16.65 -8.31
N VAL A 315 -7.30 -15.53 -8.79
CA VAL A 315 -6.98 -15.00 -10.13
C VAL A 315 -5.48 -14.73 -10.27
N GLU A 316 -4.85 -14.17 -9.23
CA GLU A 316 -3.42 -13.87 -9.23
C GLU A 316 -2.55 -15.13 -9.18
N ARG A 317 -3.00 -16.19 -8.51
CA ARG A 317 -2.33 -17.50 -8.54
C ARG A 317 -2.34 -18.11 -9.93
N GLN A 318 -3.47 -18.04 -10.63
CA GLN A 318 -3.59 -18.50 -12.01
C GLN A 318 -2.73 -17.66 -12.96
N GLU A 319 -2.70 -16.34 -12.77
CA GLU A 319 -1.82 -15.43 -13.50
C GLU A 319 -0.35 -15.81 -13.27
N ALA A 320 0.06 -16.00 -12.01
CA ALA A 320 1.43 -16.35 -11.67
C ALA A 320 1.85 -17.70 -12.25
N ALA A 321 0.97 -18.71 -12.21
CA ALA A 321 1.24 -20.02 -12.79
C ALA A 321 1.48 -19.94 -14.31
N LEU A 322 0.65 -19.16 -15.04
CA LEU A 322 0.86 -18.91 -16.47
C LEU A 322 2.18 -18.18 -16.73
N ILE A 323 2.50 -17.14 -15.96
CA ILE A 323 3.72 -16.37 -16.14
C ILE A 323 4.96 -17.26 -15.92
N TRP A 324 4.99 -18.06 -14.86
CA TRP A 324 6.07 -19.04 -14.64
C TRP A 324 6.19 -20.00 -15.82
N ARG A 325 5.08 -20.54 -16.32
CA ARG A 325 5.09 -21.45 -17.48
C ARG A 325 5.63 -20.79 -18.75
N MET A 326 5.17 -19.58 -19.07
CA MET A 326 5.63 -18.81 -20.24
C MET A 326 7.13 -18.51 -20.14
N GLN A 327 7.59 -18.19 -18.94
CA GLN A 327 8.98 -17.94 -18.63
C GLN A 327 9.87 -19.18 -18.79
N GLU A 328 9.41 -20.34 -18.31
CA GLU A 328 10.09 -21.63 -18.55
C GLU A 328 10.19 -21.95 -20.05
N ALA A 329 9.19 -21.54 -20.83
CA ALA A 329 9.21 -21.62 -22.29
C ALA A 329 10.09 -20.54 -22.97
N GLY A 330 10.82 -19.73 -22.20
CA GLY A 330 11.73 -18.69 -22.69
C GLY A 330 11.04 -17.40 -23.15
N GLN A 331 9.75 -17.21 -22.85
CA GLN A 331 9.06 -15.97 -23.18
C GLN A 331 9.42 -14.87 -22.17
N SER A 332 9.67 -13.66 -22.67
CA SER A 332 9.96 -12.49 -21.84
C SER A 332 8.65 -11.86 -21.33
N VAL A 333 8.05 -12.49 -20.31
CA VAL A 333 6.90 -11.96 -19.57
C VAL A 333 7.30 -11.76 -18.12
N ASP A 334 6.97 -10.60 -17.56
CA ASP A 334 7.23 -10.27 -16.16
C ASP A 334 5.91 -10.24 -15.37
N PHE A 335 6.00 -10.47 -14.06
CA PHE A 335 4.89 -10.31 -13.13
C PHE A 335 4.49 -8.84 -13.01
N ARG A 336 3.24 -8.57 -12.58
CA ARG A 336 2.82 -7.21 -12.23
C ARG A 336 3.50 -6.76 -10.93
N GLN A 337 3.86 -5.48 -10.83
CA GLN A 337 4.51 -4.91 -9.65
C GLN A 337 3.68 -5.06 -8.36
N ASP A 338 2.36 -5.11 -8.51
CA ASP A 338 1.36 -5.17 -7.44
C ASP A 338 0.88 -6.60 -7.13
N ALA A 339 1.35 -7.62 -7.88
CA ALA A 339 0.95 -9.02 -7.67
C ALA A 339 1.18 -9.48 -6.22
N ASP A 340 0.26 -10.29 -5.68
CA ASP A 340 0.41 -10.87 -4.36
C ASP A 340 1.58 -11.87 -4.32
N ILE A 341 2.49 -11.68 -3.36
CA ILE A 341 3.68 -12.52 -3.19
C ILE A 341 3.31 -13.98 -2.94
N ARG A 342 2.19 -14.24 -2.25
CA ARG A 342 1.71 -15.60 -2.00
C ARG A 342 1.34 -16.28 -3.32
N ALA A 343 0.75 -15.55 -4.26
CA ALA A 343 0.44 -16.05 -5.59
C ALA A 343 1.71 -16.30 -6.41
N VAL A 344 2.64 -15.34 -6.44
CA VAL A 344 3.92 -15.47 -7.17
C VAL A 344 4.74 -16.65 -6.68
N LEU A 345 4.82 -16.86 -5.36
CA LEU A 345 5.55 -17.97 -4.76
C LEU A 345 4.77 -19.30 -4.80
N GLY A 346 3.45 -19.26 -5.01
CA GLY A 346 2.56 -20.42 -4.94
C GLY A 346 2.46 -21.00 -3.55
N VAL A 347 2.30 -20.15 -2.55
CA VAL A 347 2.16 -20.54 -1.15
C VAL A 347 0.79 -20.16 -0.60
N ARG A 348 0.41 -20.81 0.50
CA ARG A 348 -0.73 -20.42 1.33
C ARG A 348 -0.33 -20.47 2.81
N LEU A 349 -1.11 -19.77 3.62
CA LEU A 349 -0.96 -19.80 5.07
C LEU A 349 -1.91 -20.85 5.63
N GLU A 350 -1.39 -21.71 6.50
CA GLU A 350 -2.18 -22.61 7.33
C GLU A 350 -2.01 -22.23 8.79
N VAL A 351 -3.13 -22.15 9.50
CA VAL A 351 -3.11 -21.99 10.96
C VAL A 351 -2.49 -23.24 11.56
N THR A 352 -1.46 -23.08 12.40
CA THR A 352 -0.85 -24.19 13.12
C THR A 352 -1.61 -24.41 14.43
N ASP A 353 -2.13 -25.62 14.63
CA ASP A 353 -2.77 -26.04 15.89
C ASP A 353 -1.80 -26.03 17.07
N ASP A 354 -0.48 -26.03 16.80
CA ASP A 354 0.59 -26.06 17.80
C ASP A 354 0.66 -24.78 18.66
N VAL A 355 -0.07 -23.72 18.29
CA VAL A 355 -0.30 -22.60 19.21
C VAL A 355 -1.41 -23.02 20.15
N THR A 356 -1.07 -23.82 21.16
CA THR A 356 -1.87 -23.93 22.38
C THR A 356 -2.25 -22.49 22.78
N PRO A 357 -3.54 -22.12 22.83
CA PRO A 357 -3.94 -20.74 23.09
C PRO A 357 -3.32 -20.33 24.43
N PHE A 358 -2.26 -19.53 24.35
CA PHE A 358 -1.56 -19.00 25.52
C PHE A 358 -2.58 -18.15 26.28
N GLY A 359 -3.11 -18.70 27.37
CA GLY A 359 -4.06 -18.02 28.23
C GLY A 359 -5.51 -18.49 28.17
N GLN A 360 -5.85 -19.62 27.52
CA GLN A 360 -6.99 -20.37 28.05
C GLN A 360 -6.56 -20.97 29.38
N ALA A 361 -6.85 -20.22 30.44
CA ALA A 361 -6.76 -20.68 31.82
C ALA A 361 -7.32 -22.10 31.89
N ALA A 362 -6.54 -22.98 32.50
CA ALA A 362 -7.01 -24.28 32.93
C ALA A 362 -8.41 -24.13 33.55
N ASP A 363 -9.36 -24.85 32.97
CA ASP A 363 -10.45 -25.49 33.70
C ASP A 363 -11.38 -24.56 34.52
N TYR A 364 -12.37 -23.97 33.84
CA TYR A 364 -13.67 -23.65 34.45
C TYR A 364 -14.75 -24.60 33.91
N SER A 365 -14.50 -25.91 33.95
CA SER A 365 -15.56 -26.91 33.84
C SER A 365 -16.33 -27.07 35.16
N HIS A 366 -16.76 -25.94 35.77
CA HIS A 366 -17.80 -26.00 36.80
C HIS A 366 -19.18 -25.95 36.15
N VAL A 367 -19.72 -27.16 35.96
CA VAL A 367 -21.08 -27.57 36.33
C VAL A 367 -22.09 -26.41 36.40
N ILE A 368 -22.87 -26.25 35.34
CA ILE A 368 -24.26 -25.79 35.46
C ILE A 368 -25.13 -26.86 34.78
N GLU A 369 -25.51 -27.88 35.55
CA GLU A 369 -26.72 -28.64 35.28
C GLU A 369 -27.92 -27.72 35.56
N ILE A 370 -28.65 -27.31 34.53
CA ILE A 370 -29.99 -26.75 34.68
C ILE A 370 -30.97 -27.92 34.60
N ARG A 371 -31.65 -28.19 35.71
CA ARG A 371 -32.90 -28.96 35.77
C ARG A 371 -34.08 -28.09 35.38
#